data_AF-A0A958HS35-F1
#
_entry.id   AF-A0A958HS35-F1
#
_cell.length_a   1.000
_cell.length_b   1.000
_cell.length_c   1.000
_cell.angle_alpha   90.00
_cell.angle_beta   90.00
_cell.angle_gamma   90.00
#
_symmetry.space_group_name_H-M   'P 1'
#
loop_
_entity.id
_entity.type
_entity.pdbx_description
1 polymer ?
#
loop_
_entity_poly.entity_id
_entity_poly.type
_entity_poly.pdbx_seq_one_letter_code
_entity_poly.pdbx_strand_id
1 'polypeptide(L)' 'NIDKLSRMAREIDCSIFIKNGPNLAGLGYGGEGFTSFSIASPTGEGLTSALTFSRIRRCTLVDHFRIV' A
#
# COMPACT_ATOMS: atom_id res chain seq x y z
N ASN A 1 3.48 4.65 25.49
CA ASN A 1 4.26 5.07 24.29
C ASN A 1 3.50 4.78 22.99
N ILE A 2 2.81 3.63 22.92
CA ILE A 2 1.98 3.25 21.76
C ILE A 2 0.94 4.33 21.41
N ASP A 3 0.27 4.94 22.39
CA ASP A 3 -0.73 5.98 22.13
C ASP A 3 -0.14 7.21 21.44
N LYS A 4 1.11 7.57 21.76
CA LYS A 4 1.81 8.70 21.11
C LYS A 4 2.12 8.38 19.66
N LEU A 5 2.62 7.17 19.38
CA LEU A 5 2.87 6.69 18.02
C LEU A 5 1.57 6.57 17.20
N SER A 6 0.48 6.16 17.85
CA SER A 6 -0.84 6.04 17.26
C SER A 6 -1.44 7.41 16.93
N ARG A 7 -1.27 8.40 17.82
CA ARG A 7 -1.69 9.79 17.58
C ARG A 7 -0.93 10.39 16.40
N MET A 8 0.40 10.30 16.40
CA MET A 8 1.23 10.83 15.33
C MET A 8 0.88 10.23 13.96
N ALA A 9 0.66 8.91 13.90
CA ALA A 9 0.30 8.24 12.65
C ALA A 9 -1.01 8.78 12.04
N ARG A 10 -1.97 9.21 12.87
CA ARG A 10 -3.23 9.80 12.41
C ARG A 10 -3.09 11.28 12.07
N GLU A 11 -2.28 12.02 12.81
CA GLU A 11 -2.10 13.47 12.61
C GLU A 11 -1.30 13.79 11.35
N ILE A 12 -0.26 12.99 11.04
CA ILE A 12 0.64 13.29 9.92
C ILE A 12 0.13 12.79 8.56
N ASP A 13 -0.75 11.78 8.55
CA ASP A 13 -1.40 11.22 7.35
C ASP A 13 -0.46 11.00 6.13
N CYS A 14 0.75 10.50 6.40
CA CYS A 14 1.77 10.26 5.36
C CYS A 14 1.55 8.94 4.63
N SER A 15 1.96 8.87 3.35
CA SER A 15 1.91 7.61 2.57
C SER A 15 2.75 6.48 3.18
N ILE A 16 3.81 6.80 3.92
CA ILE A 16 4.66 5.84 4.64
C ILE A 16 4.95 6.40 6.02
N PHE A 17 4.70 5.61 7.07
CA PHE A 17 5.00 5.98 8.46
C PHE A 17 5.73 4.84 9.17
N ILE A 18 7.04 5.01 9.41
CA ILE A 18 7.90 4.03 10.08
C ILE A 18 7.92 4.30 11.59
N LYS A 19 7.84 3.25 12.42
CA LYS A 19 7.91 3.33 13.88
C LYS A 19 9.11 2.53 14.39
N ASN A 20 10.00 3.17 15.15
CA ASN A 20 11.16 2.54 15.79
C ASN A 20 12.13 1.82 14.83
N GLY A 21 12.35 2.36 13.63
CA GLY A 21 13.27 1.79 12.63
C GLY A 21 13.78 2.85 11.63
N PRO A 22 14.76 2.51 10.78
CA PRO A 22 15.28 3.42 9.76
C PRO A 22 14.24 3.66 8.66
N ASN A 23 14.36 4.77 7.93
CA ASN A 23 13.43 5.13 6.85
C ASN A 23 13.32 4.05 5.74
N LEU A 24 14.42 3.37 5.43
CA LEU A 24 14.47 2.29 4.43
C LEU A 24 13.61 1.08 4.82
N ALA A 25 13.25 0.92 6.10
CA ALA A 25 12.32 -0.12 6.52
C ALA A 25 10.92 0.06 5.90
N GLY A 26 10.54 1.29 5.55
CA GLY A 26 9.31 1.57 4.80
C GLY A 26 9.34 1.12 3.33
N LEU A 27 10.52 0.75 2.82
CA LEU A 27 10.73 0.25 1.45
C LEU A 27 11.12 -1.25 1.43
N GLY A 28 10.91 -1.97 2.53
CA GLY A 28 11.21 -3.40 2.64
C GLY A 28 12.63 -3.74 3.09
N TYR A 29 13.49 -2.76 3.43
CA TYR A 29 14.83 -3.05 3.96
C TYR A 29 14.80 -3.16 5.49
N GLY A 30 14.79 -4.39 6.00
CA GLY A 30 14.71 -4.64 7.44
C GLY A 30 13.33 -4.32 8.06
N GLY A 31 12.32 -4.10 7.22
CA GLY A 31 10.91 -3.99 7.57
C GLY A 31 10.05 -4.85 6.62
N GLU A 32 8.86 -5.22 7.07
CA GLU A 32 7.91 -6.02 6.28
C GLU A 32 7.35 -5.24 5.08
N GLY A 33 6.99 -5.96 4.00
CA GLY A 33 6.38 -5.39 2.79
C GLY A 33 7.26 -5.47 1.53
N PHE A 34 6.73 -5.02 0.40
CA PHE A 34 7.43 -5.01 -0.88
C PHE A 34 8.15 -3.68 -1.13
N THR A 35 9.19 -3.71 -1.97
CA THR A 35 9.96 -2.51 -2.34
C THR A 35 9.34 -1.80 -3.54
N SER A 36 9.24 -0.48 -3.46
CA SER A 36 8.99 0.41 -4.61
C SER A 36 9.87 1.65 -4.51
N PHE A 37 10.40 2.11 -5.65
CA PHE A 37 11.10 3.39 -5.76
C PHE A 37 10.23 4.50 -6.33
N SER A 38 8.97 4.20 -6.63
CA SER A 38 7.95 5.19 -6.98
C SER A 38 6.89 5.21 -5.89
N ILE A 39 6.80 6.36 -5.21
CA ILE A 39 5.85 6.62 -4.13
C ILE A 39 4.89 7.69 -4.62
N ALA A 40 3.66 7.27 -4.90
CA ALA A 40 2.64 8.13 -5.47
C ALA A 40 1.81 8.79 -4.36
N SER A 41 2.40 9.77 -3.68
CA SER A 41 1.72 10.48 -2.58
C SER A 41 0.57 11.38 -3.04
N PRO A 42 0.69 12.20 -4.11
CA PRO A 42 -0.39 13.12 -4.49
C PRO A 42 -1.63 12.42 -5.08
N THR A 43 -1.43 11.31 -5.77
CA THR A 43 -2.48 10.55 -6.47
C THR A 43 -3.04 9.41 -5.63
N GLY A 44 -2.36 9.02 -4.53
CA GLY A 44 -2.90 8.16 -3.49
C GLY A 44 -2.62 6.66 -3.65
N GLU A 45 -1.88 6.24 -4.67
CA GLU A 45 -1.54 4.81 -4.86
C GLU A 45 -0.48 4.33 -3.87
N GLY A 46 0.23 5.23 -3.19
CA GLY A 46 1.24 4.88 -2.20
C GLY A 46 2.46 4.21 -2.83
N LEU A 47 2.86 3.05 -2.32
CA LEU A 47 3.92 2.24 -2.91
C LEU A 47 3.41 1.59 -4.20
N THR A 48 3.86 2.08 -5.36
CA THR A 48 3.39 1.55 -6.65
C THR A 48 3.80 0.09 -6.85
N SER A 49 2.89 -0.72 -7.38
CA SER A 49 3.14 -2.12 -7.75
C SER A 49 2.75 -2.37 -9.20
N ALA A 50 2.95 -3.59 -9.70
CA ALA A 50 2.49 -3.98 -11.04
C ALA A 50 0.97 -3.71 -11.24
N LEU A 51 0.16 -3.83 -10.18
CA LEU A 51 -1.27 -3.53 -10.23
C LEU A 51 -1.54 -2.05 -10.51
N THR A 52 -0.74 -1.14 -9.96
CA THR A 52 -0.85 0.31 -10.15
C THR A 52 -0.73 0.71 -11.62
N PHE A 53 -0.01 -0.07 -12.42
CA PHE A 53 0.21 0.19 -13.85
C PHE A 53 -0.74 -0.62 -14.76
N SER A 54 -1.78 -1.23 -14.20
CA SER A 54 -2.74 -2.07 -14.91
C SER A 54 -4.16 -1.53 -14.81
N ARG A 55 -5.00 -1.81 -15.82
CA ARG A 55 -6.42 -1.46 -15.77
C ARG A 55 -7.24 -2.62 -15.21
N ILE A 56 -8.01 -2.36 -14.15
CA ILE A 56 -8.98 -3.33 -13.64
C ILE A 56 -10.07 -3.52 -14.69
N ARG A 57 -10.32 -4.77 -15.07
CA ARG A 57 -11.39 -5.14 -16.01
C ARG A 57 -12.37 -6.08 -15.32
N ARG A 58 -13.65 -5.73 -15.34
CA ARG A 58 -14.74 -6.61 -14.92
C ARG A 58 -15.30 -7.31 -16.16
N CYS A 59 -15.34 -8.64 -16.13
CA CYS A 59 -15.92 -9.48 -17.18
C CYS A 59 -16.99 -10.38 -16.55
N THR A 60 -18.17 -10.41 -17.15
CA THR A 60 -19.30 -11.24 -16.70
C THR A 60 -19.68 -12.18 -17.82
N LEU A 61 -19.73 -13.48 -17.52
CA LEU A 61 -20.27 -14.49 -18.43
C LEU A 61 -21.73 -14.75 -18.05
N VAL A 62 -22.64 -14.45 -18.97
CA VAL A 62 -24.09 -14.68 -18.79
C VAL A 62 -24.41 -16.11 -19.20
N ASP A 63 -25.27 -16.78 -18.43
CA ASP A 63 -25.83 -18.12 -18.69
C ASP A 63 -24.85 -19.31 -18.76
N HIS A 64 -23.56 -19.12 -18.43
CA HIS A 64 -22.54 -20.19 -18.48
C HIS A 64 -21.60 -20.17 -17.25
N PHE A 65 -20.83 -21.25 -17.06
CA PHE A 65 -19.92 -21.51 -15.91
C PHE A 65 -20.54 -21.47 -14.51
N ARG A 66 -21.87 -21.62 -14.39
CA ARG A 66 -22.51 -22.01 -13.13
C ARG A 66 -22.37 -23.53 -12.95
N ILE A 67 -21.32 -23.97 -12.26
CA ILE A 67 -21.08 -25.38 -11.92
C ILE A 67 -21.59 -25.59 -10.48
N VAL A 68 -22.53 -26.53 -10.30
CA VAL A 68 -23.07 -26.98 -9.00
C VAL A 68 -22.42 -28.27 -8.56
#